data_AF-A0A1G7TAL4-F1
#
_entry.id   AF-A0A1G7TAL4-F1
#
_cell.length_a   1.000
_cell.length_b   1.000
_cell.length_c   1.000
_cell.angle_alpha   90.00
_cell.angle_beta   90.00
_cell.angle_gamma   90.00
#
_symmetry.space_group_name_H-M   'P 1'
#
loop_
_entity.id
_entity.type
_entity.pdbx_description
1 polymer ?
#
loop_
_entity_poly.entity_id
_entity_poly.type
_entity_poly.pdbx_seq_one_letter_code
_entity_poly.pdbx_strand_id
1 'polypeptide(L)'
;MSKTLRSAFVGAAATLSLLFTVAPASAVDVVAVTDDYLYSKSLSQFTTLRAQQPYAGQLDWSSDGCSSSPDNPFGFTFLPTCHRHDFGYRNYKRQSRFTEANRLRIDNNFKADMYNQCGSNWACKRTADVYYAAVRQFGGSGASTAKIMQQAGLK
;
A
#
# COMPACT_ATOMS: atom_id res chain seq x y z
N MET A 1 54.22 50.94 54.70
CA MET A 1 53.16 51.28 53.73
C MET A 1 53.56 50.70 52.39
N SER A 2 52.87 49.65 51.93
CA SER A 2 52.73 49.26 50.52
C SER A 2 51.64 48.18 50.45
N LYS A 3 50.51 48.53 49.83
CA LYS A 3 49.39 47.63 49.51
C LYS A 3 49.69 47.01 48.15
N THR A 4 49.44 45.71 47.97
CA THR A 4 49.24 45.15 46.63
C THR A 4 48.15 44.08 46.65
N LEU A 5 47.34 44.14 45.60
CA LEU A 5 45.96 43.70 45.50
C LEU A 5 45.81 42.23 45.10
N ARG A 6 44.65 41.70 45.54
CA ARG A 6 44.01 40.45 45.11
C ARG A 6 43.74 40.45 43.61
N SER A 7 43.91 39.31 42.95
CA SER A 7 43.11 38.92 41.79
C SER A 7 43.04 37.40 41.68
N ALA A 8 41.98 36.82 42.24
CA ALA A 8 41.56 35.47 41.90
C ALA A 8 40.57 35.59 40.74
N PHE A 9 40.99 35.21 39.53
CA PHE A 9 40.08 35.02 38.42
C PHE A 9 39.31 33.71 38.66
N VAL A 10 38.09 33.82 39.19
CA VAL A 10 37.12 32.72 39.18
C VAL A 10 36.45 32.74 37.81
N GLY A 11 36.93 31.89 36.90
CA GLY A 11 36.25 31.64 35.63
C GLY A 11 34.93 30.92 35.88
N ALA A 12 33.81 31.64 35.81
CA ALA A 12 32.48 31.04 35.83
C ALA A 12 32.22 30.37 34.48
N ALA A 13 32.37 29.05 34.41
CA ALA A 13 31.92 28.26 33.26
C ALA A 13 30.38 28.19 33.29
N ALA A 14 29.73 29.02 32.49
CA ALA A 14 28.28 28.93 32.27
C ALA A 14 28.00 27.73 31.35
N THR A 15 27.64 26.58 31.94
CA THR A 15 27.16 25.42 31.21
C THR A 15 25.75 25.70 30.68
N LEU A 16 25.64 26.02 29.40
CA LEU A 16 24.37 26.18 28.70
C LEU A 16 23.76 24.79 28.44
N SER A 17 22.88 24.33 29.32
CA SER A 17 22.15 23.07 29.14
C SER A 17 21.12 23.24 28.02
N LEU A 18 21.40 22.72 26.82
CA LEU A 18 20.39 22.56 25.77
C LEU A 18 19.36 21.53 26.21
N LEU A 19 18.17 21.99 26.60
CA LEU A 19 16.99 21.14 26.76
C LEU A 19 16.48 20.77 25.36
N PHE A 20 16.96 19.66 24.80
CA PHE A 20 16.34 19.05 23.63
C PHE A 20 15.01 18.41 24.05
N THR A 21 13.91 19.11 23.80
CA THR A 21 12.57 18.50 23.85
C THR A 21 12.44 17.54 22.66
N VAL A 22 12.75 16.27 22.87
CA VAL A 22 12.37 15.21 21.92
C VAL A 22 10.85 15.09 21.99
N ALA A 23 10.16 15.73 21.05
CA ALA A 23 8.74 15.45 20.84
C ALA A 23 8.61 13.97 20.43
N PRO A 24 7.72 13.19 21.06
CA PRO A 24 7.49 11.82 20.63
C PRO A 24 6.99 11.85 19.20
N ALA A 25 7.65 11.12 18.29
CA ALA A 25 7.12 10.90 16.95
C ALA A 25 5.76 10.23 17.08
N SER A 26 4.69 10.90 16.65
CA SER A 26 3.35 10.31 16.64
C SER A 26 3.37 9.05 15.78
N ALA A 27 2.88 7.93 16.32
CA ALA A 27 2.76 6.70 15.55
C ALA A 27 1.85 6.94 14.33
N VAL A 28 2.29 6.50 13.16
CA VAL A 28 1.52 6.62 11.91
C VAL A 28 0.33 5.66 11.98
N ASP A 29 -0.87 6.16 11.66
CA ASP A 29 -2.03 5.30 11.45
C ASP A 29 -1.96 4.64 10.08
N VAL A 30 -1.29 3.48 10.02
CA VAL A 30 -1.08 2.73 8.78
C VAL A 30 -2.38 2.20 8.18
N VAL A 31 -3.43 2.02 8.98
CA VAL A 31 -4.75 1.59 8.50
C VAL A 31 -5.39 2.73 7.73
N ALA A 32 -5.41 3.93 8.32
CA ALA A 32 -5.92 5.12 7.64
C ALA A 32 -5.13 5.45 6.37
N VAL A 33 -3.79 5.33 6.41
CA VAL A 33 -2.94 5.53 5.22
C VAL A 33 -3.24 4.51 4.12
N THR A 34 -3.43 3.24 4.47
CA THR A 34 -3.79 2.19 3.50
C THR A 34 -5.11 2.51 2.81
N ASP A 35 -6.11 2.93 3.59
CA ASP A 35 -7.45 3.24 3.06
C ASP A 35 -7.45 4.53 2.23
N ASP A 36 -6.69 5.55 2.62
CA ASP A 36 -6.47 6.76 1.81
C ASP A 36 -5.86 6.40 0.44
N TYR A 37 -4.82 5.58 0.42
CA TYR A 37 -4.14 5.19 -0.82
C TYR A 37 -5.01 4.34 -1.75
N LEU A 38 -5.88 3.50 -1.20
CA LEU A 38 -6.79 2.66 -1.98
C LEU A 38 -7.99 3.45 -2.52
N TYR A 39 -8.65 4.25 -1.68
CA TYR A 39 -10.00 4.73 -1.98
C TYR A 39 -10.11 6.24 -2.19
N SER A 40 -9.14 7.02 -1.69
CA SER A 40 -9.15 8.48 -1.83
C SER A 40 -8.21 8.99 -2.92
N LYS A 41 -7.13 8.26 -3.21
CA LYS A 41 -6.20 8.61 -4.29
C LYS A 41 -6.72 8.17 -5.65
N SER A 42 -6.49 8.99 -6.67
CA SER A 42 -6.61 8.54 -8.06
C SER A 42 -5.58 7.44 -8.34
N LEU A 43 -5.82 6.64 -9.38
CA LEU A 43 -4.87 5.62 -9.80
C LEU A 43 -3.49 6.20 -10.19
N SER A 44 -3.47 7.41 -10.78
CA SER A 44 -2.23 8.11 -11.10
C SER A 44 -1.47 8.54 -9.85
N GLN A 45 -2.17 9.09 -8.86
CA GLN A 45 -1.58 9.44 -7.55
C GLN A 45 -1.04 8.20 -6.84
N PHE A 46 -1.79 7.09 -6.86
CA PHE A 46 -1.32 5.82 -6.31
C PHE A 46 -0.05 5.33 -7.02
N THR A 47 0.03 5.45 -8.35
CA THR A 47 1.22 5.08 -9.12
C THR A 47 2.44 5.90 -8.69
N THR A 48 2.29 7.20 -8.46
CA THR A 48 3.35 8.06 -7.92
C THR A 48 3.76 7.64 -6.51
N LEU A 49 2.80 7.39 -5.62
CA LEU A 49 3.06 6.90 -4.27
C LEU A 49 3.81 5.56 -4.30
N ARG A 50 3.40 4.66 -5.19
CA ARG A 50 4.05 3.36 -5.38
C ARG A 50 5.52 3.48 -5.76
N ALA A 51 5.88 4.45 -6.60
CA ALA A 51 7.27 4.68 -6.97
C ALA A 51 8.12 5.19 -5.78
N GLN A 52 7.49 5.88 -4.83
CA GLN A 52 8.15 6.43 -3.65
C GLN A 52 8.16 5.49 -2.45
N GLN A 53 7.21 4.53 -2.41
CA GLN A 53 7.01 3.57 -1.32
C GLN A 53 7.05 4.20 0.09
N PRO A 54 6.23 5.24 0.35
CA PRO A 54 6.18 5.83 1.69
C PRO A 54 5.81 4.76 2.72
N TYR A 55 6.41 4.86 3.91
CA TYR A 55 6.24 3.89 4.99
C TYR A 55 6.60 2.44 4.61
N ALA A 56 7.59 2.20 3.74
CA ALA A 56 7.98 0.85 3.30
C ALA A 56 8.31 -0.16 4.42
N GLY A 57 8.70 0.32 5.62
CA GLY A 57 8.88 -0.56 6.78
C GLY A 57 7.57 -1.05 7.42
N GLN A 58 6.45 -0.40 7.12
CA GLN A 58 5.15 -0.63 7.75
C GLN A 58 4.09 -1.12 6.75
N LEU A 59 4.13 -0.62 5.52
CA LEU A 59 3.25 -1.02 4.42
C LEU A 59 3.94 -2.04 3.50
N ASP A 60 3.15 -2.95 2.93
CA ASP A 60 3.60 -3.89 1.90
C ASP A 60 3.42 -3.28 0.51
N TRP A 61 4.54 -2.99 -0.15
CA TRP A 61 4.57 -2.52 -1.54
C TRP A 61 4.96 -3.61 -2.54
N SER A 62 5.12 -4.86 -2.10
CA SER A 62 5.37 -5.98 -3.02
C SER A 62 4.15 -6.21 -3.91
N SER A 63 4.40 -6.64 -5.14
CA SER A 63 3.35 -6.90 -6.13
C SER A 63 3.93 -7.80 -7.21
N ASP A 64 3.18 -8.81 -7.58
CA ASP A 64 3.40 -9.67 -8.73
C ASP A 64 2.61 -9.18 -9.96
N GLY A 65 1.88 -8.08 -9.81
CA GLY A 65 1.17 -7.42 -10.89
C GLY A 65 0.02 -8.29 -11.38
N CYS A 66 -0.18 -8.33 -12.69
CA CYS A 66 -1.26 -9.13 -13.27
C CYS A 66 -0.83 -10.59 -13.55
N SER A 67 0.19 -11.12 -12.86
CA SER A 67 0.81 -12.45 -13.09
C SER A 67 -0.19 -13.62 -13.10
N SER A 68 -1.20 -13.55 -12.23
CA SER A 68 -2.25 -14.56 -12.09
C SER A 68 -3.54 -14.16 -12.80
N SER A 69 -3.48 -13.18 -13.69
CA SER A 69 -4.65 -12.70 -14.43
C SER A 69 -4.92 -13.57 -15.66
N PRO A 70 -6.19 -13.63 -16.12
CA PRO A 70 -6.54 -14.31 -17.36
C PRO A 70 -5.78 -13.75 -18.56
N ASP A 71 -5.63 -14.60 -19.59
CA ASP A 71 -5.08 -14.21 -20.88
C ASP A 71 -5.79 -12.96 -21.43
N ASN A 72 -4.99 -12.03 -21.98
CA ASN A 72 -5.45 -10.75 -22.47
C ASN A 72 -5.22 -10.64 -23.98
N PRO A 73 -6.10 -11.24 -24.80
CA PRO A 73 -5.90 -11.30 -26.26
C PRO A 73 -5.97 -9.93 -26.94
N PHE A 74 -6.43 -8.90 -26.25
CA PHE A 74 -6.59 -7.54 -26.77
C PHE A 74 -5.47 -6.58 -26.32
N GLY A 75 -4.53 -7.03 -25.50
CA GLY A 75 -3.34 -6.26 -25.12
C GLY A 75 -3.59 -5.05 -24.20
N PHE A 76 -4.72 -4.98 -23.49
CA PHE A 76 -5.01 -3.88 -22.54
C PHE A 76 -4.11 -3.93 -21.29
N THR A 77 -3.36 -2.87 -20.99
CA THR A 77 -2.44 -2.89 -19.84
C THR A 77 -3.11 -2.46 -18.54
N PHE A 78 -3.48 -3.42 -17.69
CA PHE A 78 -4.04 -3.17 -16.34
C PHE A 78 -3.01 -3.18 -15.21
N LEU A 79 -1.70 -3.18 -15.53
CA LEU A 79 -0.64 -3.29 -14.53
C LEU A 79 -0.76 -2.30 -13.35
N PRO A 80 -1.07 -1.00 -13.56
CA PRO A 80 -1.26 -0.07 -12.45
C PRO A 80 -2.43 -0.44 -11.53
N THR A 81 -3.51 -1.00 -12.07
CA THR A 81 -4.68 -1.43 -11.28
C THR A 81 -4.36 -2.68 -10.48
N CYS A 82 -3.63 -3.64 -11.08
CA CYS A 82 -3.15 -4.84 -10.40
C CYS A 82 -2.22 -4.47 -9.23
N HIS A 83 -1.31 -3.50 -9.41
CA HIS A 83 -0.47 -3.01 -8.32
C HIS A 83 -1.27 -2.46 -7.14
N ARG A 84 -2.37 -1.73 -7.41
CA ARG A 84 -3.22 -1.20 -6.35
C ARG A 84 -4.04 -2.28 -5.65
N HIS A 85 -4.52 -3.25 -6.41
CA HIS A 85 -5.21 -4.43 -5.89
C HIS A 85 -4.31 -5.24 -4.96
N ASP A 86 -3.08 -5.54 -5.39
CA ASP A 86 -2.07 -6.24 -4.60
C ASP A 86 -1.75 -5.50 -3.30
N PHE A 87 -1.54 -4.19 -3.39
CA PHE A 87 -1.30 -3.35 -2.22
C PHE A 87 -2.45 -3.49 -1.21
N GLY A 88 -3.70 -3.44 -1.67
CA GLY A 88 -4.85 -3.64 -0.80
C GLY A 88 -4.88 -5.03 -0.15
N TYR A 89 -4.74 -6.08 -0.96
CA TYR A 89 -4.75 -7.47 -0.49
C TYR A 89 -3.68 -7.73 0.56
N ARG A 90 -2.43 -7.35 0.27
CA ARG A 90 -1.28 -7.62 1.14
C ARG A 90 -1.36 -6.84 2.45
N ASN A 91 -1.70 -5.55 2.37
CA ASN A 91 -1.81 -4.72 3.58
C ASN A 91 -3.00 -5.11 4.45
N TYR A 92 -4.18 -5.38 3.88
CA TYR A 92 -5.33 -5.83 4.67
C TYR A 92 -5.08 -7.19 5.34
N LYS A 93 -4.34 -8.11 4.69
CA LYS A 93 -3.92 -9.38 5.29
C LYS A 93 -2.94 -9.14 6.44
N ARG A 94 -1.90 -8.30 6.24
CA ARG A 94 -0.94 -7.94 7.29
C ARG A 94 -1.58 -7.21 8.47
N GLN A 95 -2.64 -6.45 8.21
CA GLN A 95 -3.41 -5.69 9.20
C GLN A 95 -4.55 -6.53 9.83
N SER A 96 -4.59 -7.84 9.58
CA SER A 96 -5.58 -8.77 10.12
C SER A 96 -7.04 -8.35 9.92
N ARG A 97 -7.33 -7.69 8.79
CA ARG A 97 -8.66 -7.17 8.43
C ARG A 97 -9.12 -7.60 7.04
N PHE A 98 -8.54 -8.65 6.49
CA PHE A 98 -8.92 -9.22 5.19
C PHE A 98 -10.16 -10.11 5.30
N THR A 99 -11.29 -9.50 5.65
CA THR A 99 -12.62 -10.16 5.65
C THR A 99 -13.18 -10.20 4.23
N GLU A 100 -14.17 -11.07 3.96
CA GLU A 100 -14.82 -11.11 2.64
C GLU A 100 -15.46 -9.78 2.23
N ALA A 101 -16.00 -9.01 3.19
CA ALA A 101 -16.54 -7.68 2.93
C ALA A 101 -15.44 -6.70 2.48
N ASN A 102 -14.29 -6.72 3.14
CA ASN A 102 -13.15 -5.89 2.77
C ASN A 102 -12.52 -6.36 1.46
N ARG A 103 -12.44 -7.66 1.22
CA ARG A 103 -12.00 -8.24 -0.05
C ARG A 103 -12.88 -7.77 -1.20
N LEU A 104 -14.20 -7.85 -1.04
CA LEU A 104 -15.17 -7.35 -2.03
C LEU A 104 -14.97 -5.86 -2.29
N ARG A 105 -14.72 -5.05 -1.26
CA ARG A 105 -14.46 -3.61 -1.41
C ARG A 105 -13.18 -3.34 -2.23
N ILE A 106 -12.11 -4.10 -2.00
CA ILE A 106 -10.87 -4.00 -2.77
C ILE A 106 -11.09 -4.44 -4.22
N ASP A 107 -11.81 -5.54 -4.44
CA ASP A 107 -12.12 -6.06 -5.78
C ASP A 107 -13.00 -5.09 -6.58
N ASN A 108 -13.96 -4.43 -5.92
CA ASN A 108 -14.77 -3.38 -6.55
C ASN A 108 -13.93 -2.16 -6.94
N ASN A 109 -12.97 -1.76 -6.11
CA ASN A 109 -12.04 -0.68 -6.43
C ASN A 109 -11.16 -1.03 -7.64
N PHE A 110 -10.67 -2.27 -7.70
CA PHE A 110 -9.92 -2.80 -8.85
C PHE A 110 -10.73 -2.77 -10.15
N LYS A 111 -12.01 -3.19 -10.10
CA LYS A 111 -12.91 -3.09 -11.24
C LYS A 111 -13.11 -1.62 -11.67
N ALA A 112 -13.35 -0.73 -10.72
CA ALA A 112 -13.53 0.69 -10.99
C ALA A 112 -12.30 1.30 -11.68
N ASP A 113 -11.10 0.94 -11.24
CA ASP A 113 -9.85 1.38 -11.85
C ASP A 113 -9.69 0.93 -13.30
N MET A 114 -9.92 -0.35 -13.57
CA MET A 114 -9.87 -0.86 -14.94
C MET A 114 -10.92 -0.16 -15.80
N TYR A 115 -12.14 0.03 -15.30
CA TYR A 115 -13.20 0.74 -16.01
C TYR A 115 -12.84 2.18 -16.33
N ASN A 116 -12.20 2.88 -15.39
CA ASN A 116 -11.71 4.25 -15.60
C ASN A 116 -10.63 4.30 -16.68
N GLN A 117 -9.68 3.36 -16.66
CA GLN A 117 -8.66 3.25 -17.72
C GLN A 117 -9.29 2.92 -19.09
N CYS A 118 -10.34 2.10 -19.11
CA CYS A 118 -11.02 1.74 -20.34
C CYS A 118 -11.81 2.89 -20.98
N GLY A 119 -12.20 3.92 -20.22
CA GLY A 119 -13.01 5.03 -20.74
C GLY A 119 -14.32 4.54 -21.39
N SER A 120 -14.51 4.77 -22.68
CA SER A 120 -15.68 4.29 -23.44
C SER A 120 -15.44 2.96 -24.18
N ASN A 121 -14.23 2.40 -24.13
CA ASN A 121 -13.88 1.19 -24.88
C ASN A 121 -14.62 -0.05 -24.31
N TRP A 122 -15.56 -0.58 -25.10
CA TRP A 122 -16.42 -1.70 -24.68
C TRP A 122 -15.63 -2.99 -24.47
N ALA A 123 -14.66 -3.29 -25.35
CA ALA A 123 -13.88 -4.52 -25.29
C ALA A 123 -12.98 -4.52 -24.05
N CYS A 124 -12.37 -3.38 -23.75
CA CYS A 124 -11.59 -3.18 -22.53
C CYS A 124 -12.43 -3.43 -21.27
N LYS A 125 -13.66 -2.88 -21.21
CA LYS A 125 -14.56 -3.11 -20.06
C LYS A 125 -14.96 -4.57 -19.90
N ARG A 126 -15.11 -5.31 -21.01
CA ARG A 126 -15.36 -6.76 -20.96
C ARG A 126 -14.15 -7.54 -20.47
N THR A 127 -12.94 -7.17 -20.88
CA THR A 127 -11.72 -7.73 -20.28
C THR A 127 -11.66 -7.42 -18.78
N ALA A 128 -12.00 -6.19 -18.36
CA ALA A 128 -12.06 -5.81 -16.96
C ALA A 128 -13.10 -6.63 -16.14
N ASP A 129 -14.25 -6.95 -16.74
CA ASP A 129 -15.25 -7.85 -16.13
C ASP A 129 -14.67 -9.25 -15.88
N VAL A 130 -13.92 -9.78 -16.83
CA VAL A 130 -13.26 -11.10 -16.71
C VAL A 130 -12.20 -11.09 -15.61
N TYR A 131 -11.38 -10.04 -15.55
CA TYR A 131 -10.38 -9.84 -14.50
C TYR A 131 -11.05 -9.77 -13.11
N TYR A 132 -12.12 -9.00 -12.99
CA TYR A 132 -12.89 -8.90 -11.75
C TYR A 132 -13.49 -10.26 -11.34
N ALA A 133 -14.10 -10.99 -12.27
CA ALA A 133 -14.67 -12.31 -11.99
C ALA A 133 -13.60 -13.30 -11.49
N ALA A 134 -12.41 -13.29 -12.09
CA ALA A 134 -11.29 -14.14 -11.68
C ALA A 134 -10.84 -13.84 -10.24
N VAL A 135 -10.62 -12.57 -9.87
CA VAL A 135 -10.21 -12.23 -8.49
C VAL A 135 -11.31 -12.52 -7.47
N ARG A 136 -12.59 -12.38 -7.85
CA ARG A 136 -13.72 -12.76 -6.99
C ARG A 136 -13.75 -14.25 -6.70
N GLN A 137 -13.53 -15.08 -7.72
CA GLN A 137 -13.56 -16.53 -7.63
C GLN A 137 -12.32 -17.12 -6.93
N PHE A 138 -11.13 -16.60 -7.22
CA PHE A 138 -9.88 -17.23 -6.82
C PHE A 138 -9.07 -16.45 -5.77
N GLY A 139 -9.30 -15.14 -5.61
CA GLY A 139 -8.47 -14.27 -4.76
C GLY A 139 -8.63 -14.44 -3.24
N GLY A 140 -9.76 -15.01 -2.78
CA GLY A 140 -9.99 -15.35 -1.37
C GLY A 140 -9.56 -16.79 -1.00
N SER A 141 -9.39 -17.63 -2.00
CA SER A 141 -9.07 -19.04 -1.84
C SER A 141 -7.56 -19.19 -1.76
N GLY A 142 -7.00 -19.56 -0.61
CA GLY A 142 -5.63 -20.11 -0.53
C GLY A 142 -5.45 -21.45 -1.27
N ALA A 143 -6.35 -21.77 -2.20
CA ALA A 143 -6.29 -22.89 -3.08
C ALA A 143 -5.60 -22.40 -4.36
N SER A 144 -4.32 -22.75 -4.51
CA SER A 144 -3.73 -22.80 -5.85
C SER A 144 -4.68 -23.56 -6.77
N THR A 145 -4.72 -23.20 -8.05
CA THR A 145 -5.50 -23.87 -9.09
C THR A 145 -5.42 -25.40 -9.00
N ALA A 146 -4.29 -25.94 -8.55
CA ALA A 146 -4.09 -27.35 -8.25
C ALA A 146 -5.08 -27.95 -7.23
N LYS A 147 -5.41 -27.24 -6.14
CA LYS A 147 -6.37 -27.72 -5.14
C LYS A 147 -7.81 -27.67 -5.65
N ILE A 148 -8.12 -26.73 -6.54
CA ILE A 148 -9.43 -26.66 -7.21
C ILE A 148 -9.57 -27.76 -8.26
N MET A 149 -8.53 -28.02 -9.06
CA MET A 149 -8.53 -29.15 -10.01
C MET A 149 -8.65 -30.50 -9.29
N GLN A 150 -7.97 -30.66 -8.15
CA GLN A 150 -8.07 -31.86 -7.33
C GLN A 150 -9.47 -32.04 -6.70
N GLN A 151 -10.15 -30.95 -6.35
CA GLN A 151 -11.53 -31.00 -5.83
C GLN A 151 -12.58 -31.19 -6.93
N ALA A 152 -12.31 -30.73 -8.15
CA ALA A 152 -13.18 -30.89 -9.32
C ALA A 152 -13.01 -32.25 -10.03
N GLY A 153 -12.09 -33.10 -9.58
CA GLY A 153 -11.87 -34.43 -10.15
C GLY A 153 -11.33 -34.44 -11.58
N LEU A 154 -10.83 -33.30 -12.07
CA LEU A 154 -10.23 -33.17 -13.39
C LEU A 154 -8.72 -33.44 -13.25
N LYS A 155 -8.31 -34.65 -13.62
CA LYS A 155 -6.90 -35.03 -13.79
C LYS A 155 -6.38 -34.57 -15.14
#